data_AF-Q0G0P7-F1
#
_entry.id   AF-Q0G0P7-F1
#
_cell.length_a   1.000
_cell.length_b   1.000
_cell.length_c   1.000
_cell.angle_alpha   90.00
_cell.angle_beta   90.00
_cell.angle_gamma   90.00
#
_symmetry.space_group_name_H-M   'P 1'
#
loop_
_entity.id
_entity.type
_entity.pdbx_description
1 polymer ?
#
loop_
_entity_poly.entity_id
_entity_poly.type
_entity_poly.pdbx_seq_one_letter_code
_entity_poly.pdbx_strand_id
1 'polypeptide(L)'
;MIFFWRQIRLVLAAAMVVVVAVPFAAAFETSAPTAFMKDFATGRVLFEKNADMEVEPASLAKLMTIAVVFDELEKGTISRDQTFTVSEDAWRTGGANSGGSTMFLPLGGEVSVDDLLKGIIIQSGNDATIVIAEGIAGSVDAFADMMNKRAQAIGLTHSRFGNSSGLPHPDSHVTMRDLVTLAEHLIREYPEEYPAFAEESYRYNGITQNNRNPLLSLGADGLKTGHTQAAGYGLVASAEADGRRVVFALSRMASSNERARESQRMMEFGLQDFEEVTLAEEGETVATVPVRGGVLDEVALRSPERVALLVPTGSLSDARRVIVDNGPVEAPVTEGQRLGWLQIKRGDVTIREIPLQAAGAVEQVGFFSRVVGSITEHLTWQSSESQ
;
A
#
# COMPACT_ATOMS: atom_id res chain seq x y z
N MET A 1 27.85 44.84 -40.51
CA MET A 1 27.82 43.36 -40.66
C MET A 1 28.23 42.77 -39.32
N ILE A 2 27.33 42.72 -38.34
CA ILE A 2 26.42 41.59 -37.99
C ILE A 2 27.21 40.31 -37.72
N PHE A 3 27.22 39.84 -36.47
CA PHE A 3 26.98 38.44 -36.02
C PHE A 3 27.23 38.37 -34.49
N PHE A 4 26.21 38.67 -33.67
CA PHE A 4 25.29 37.73 -32.99
C PHE A 4 25.90 36.94 -31.83
N TRP A 5 25.58 37.40 -30.62
CA TRP A 5 25.64 36.64 -29.36
C TRP A 5 24.72 35.41 -29.41
N ARG A 6 25.18 34.24 -28.96
CA ARG A 6 24.30 33.13 -28.58
C ARG A 6 24.44 32.86 -27.09
N GLN A 7 23.45 33.36 -26.35
CA GLN A 7 23.12 32.96 -24.99
C GLN A 7 22.64 31.50 -25.03
N ILE A 8 23.33 30.60 -24.32
CA ILE A 8 22.87 29.23 -24.09
C ILE A 8 21.90 29.29 -22.91
N ARG A 9 20.60 29.11 -23.20
CA ARG A 9 19.57 28.90 -22.17
C ARG A 9 19.58 27.43 -21.77
N LEU A 10 19.99 27.13 -20.54
CA LEU A 10 19.73 25.86 -19.87
C LEU A 10 18.23 25.73 -19.62
N VAL A 11 17.55 24.86 -20.37
CA VAL A 11 16.17 24.47 -20.09
C VAL A 11 16.23 23.21 -19.22
N LEU A 12 16.00 23.37 -17.93
CA LEU A 12 15.69 22.28 -17.01
C LEU A 12 14.29 21.76 -17.35
N ALA A 13 14.20 20.79 -18.23
CA ALA A 13 12.97 20.04 -18.45
C ALA A 13 12.81 19.03 -17.31
N ALA A 14 11.92 19.32 -16.36
CA ALA A 14 11.43 18.33 -15.42
C ALA A 14 10.63 17.28 -16.22
N ALA A 15 11.22 16.10 -16.42
CA ALA A 15 10.55 15.00 -17.10
C ALA A 15 9.51 14.39 -16.17
N MET A 16 8.24 14.55 -16.54
CA MET A 16 7.09 13.94 -15.88
C MET A 16 7.13 12.43 -16.18
N VAL A 17 7.29 11.60 -15.15
CA VAL A 17 7.19 10.14 -15.29
C VAL A 17 5.73 9.80 -15.60
N VAL A 18 5.45 9.44 -16.85
CA VAL A 18 4.13 8.98 -17.26
C VAL A 18 4.09 7.46 -17.10
N VAL A 19 3.49 7.00 -15.99
CA VAL A 19 3.15 5.58 -15.82
C VAL A 19 1.87 5.33 -16.61
N VAL A 20 1.97 4.74 -17.80
CA VAL A 20 0.80 4.27 -18.54
C VAL A 20 0.41 2.90 -17.98
N ALA A 21 -0.72 2.84 -17.27
CA ALA A 21 -1.30 1.58 -16.83
C ALA A 21 -1.81 0.82 -18.06
N VAL A 22 -1.06 -0.17 -18.53
CA VAL A 22 -1.52 -1.07 -19.60
C VAL A 22 -2.29 -2.22 -18.95
N PRO A 23 -3.54 -2.50 -19.38
CA PRO A 23 -4.29 -3.61 -18.81
C PRO A 23 -3.59 -4.93 -19.14
N PHE A 24 -3.34 -5.76 -18.13
CA PHE A 24 -2.99 -7.17 -18.30
C PHE A 24 -4.30 -7.97 -18.42
N ALA A 25 -4.42 -8.84 -19.43
CA ALA A 25 -5.55 -9.78 -19.56
C ALA A 25 -5.28 -11.04 -18.71
N ALA A 26 -6.23 -11.72 -18.06
CA ALA A 26 -7.65 -11.46 -17.83
C ALA A 26 -7.84 -10.68 -16.53
N ALA A 27 -8.66 -9.63 -16.55
CA ALA A 27 -8.98 -8.88 -15.35
C ALA A 27 -9.76 -9.79 -14.39
N PHE A 28 -9.28 -9.93 -13.14
CA PHE A 28 -10.08 -10.51 -12.07
C PHE A 28 -11.42 -9.77 -12.00
N GLU A 29 -12.52 -10.51 -12.07
CA GLU A 29 -13.86 -9.95 -11.94
C GLU A 29 -14.46 -10.28 -10.58
N THR A 30 -15.00 -9.24 -9.95
CA THR A 30 -15.68 -9.34 -8.66
C THR A 30 -17.16 -8.99 -8.75
N SER A 31 -18.01 -9.72 -8.02
CA SER A 31 -19.42 -9.35 -7.85
C SER A 31 -19.60 -8.16 -6.90
N ALA A 32 -18.59 -7.83 -6.09
CA ALA A 32 -18.62 -6.67 -5.20
C ALA A 32 -18.82 -5.37 -6.00
N PRO A 33 -19.83 -4.54 -5.66
CA PRO A 33 -20.00 -3.24 -6.31
C PRO A 33 -18.85 -2.26 -6.03
N THR A 34 -18.25 -2.35 -4.85
CA THR A 34 -17.09 -1.55 -4.43
C THR A 34 -16.04 -2.47 -3.82
N ALA A 35 -14.79 -2.35 -4.28
CA ALA A 35 -13.67 -3.15 -3.80
C ALA A 35 -12.32 -2.45 -4.02
N PHE A 36 -11.38 -2.69 -3.12
CA PHE A 36 -10.01 -2.16 -3.23
C PHE A 36 -9.03 -3.12 -2.54
N MET A 37 -7.85 -3.31 -3.12
CA MET A 37 -6.81 -4.20 -2.60
C MET A 37 -5.42 -3.62 -2.84
N LYS A 38 -4.56 -3.73 -1.83
CA LYS A 38 -3.15 -3.41 -1.90
C LYS A 38 -2.29 -4.56 -1.40
N ASP A 39 -1.10 -4.65 -2.00
CA ASP A 39 0.03 -5.31 -1.36
C ASP A 39 0.55 -4.41 -0.23
N PHE A 40 0.66 -4.98 0.97
CA PHE A 40 0.94 -4.23 2.18
C PHE A 40 2.38 -3.68 2.22
N ALA A 41 3.35 -4.45 1.75
CA ALA A 41 4.76 -4.10 1.83
C ALA A 41 5.13 -3.01 0.81
N THR A 42 4.72 -3.20 -0.44
CA THR A 42 5.05 -2.30 -1.56
C THR A 42 4.09 -1.13 -1.68
N GLY A 43 2.90 -1.21 -1.07
CA GLY A 43 1.82 -0.25 -1.26
C GLY A 43 1.18 -0.30 -2.65
N ARG A 44 1.51 -1.29 -3.47
CA ARG A 44 0.99 -1.42 -4.83
C ARG A 44 -0.49 -1.78 -4.80
N VAL A 45 -1.31 -0.98 -5.50
CA VAL A 45 -2.71 -1.35 -5.77
C VAL A 45 -2.75 -2.59 -6.66
N LEU A 46 -3.35 -3.67 -6.17
CA LEU A 46 -3.53 -4.92 -6.90
C LEU A 46 -4.88 -4.98 -7.61
N PHE A 47 -5.91 -4.36 -7.00
CA PHE A 47 -7.26 -4.32 -7.54
C PHE A 47 -7.99 -3.06 -7.08
N GLU A 48 -8.79 -2.47 -7.97
CA GLU A 48 -9.72 -1.40 -7.62
C GLU A 48 -11.00 -1.47 -8.46
N LYS A 49 -12.14 -1.27 -7.80
CA LYS A 49 -13.45 -1.13 -8.44
C LYS A 49 -14.30 -0.19 -7.60
N ASN A 50 -14.62 0.98 -8.13
CA ASN A 50 -15.35 2.03 -7.40
C ASN A 50 -14.76 2.27 -6.00
N ALA A 51 -13.43 2.24 -5.87
CA ALA A 51 -12.74 2.25 -4.58
C ALA A 51 -13.01 3.52 -3.76
N ASP A 52 -13.26 4.63 -4.46
CA ASP A 52 -13.51 5.97 -3.91
C ASP A 52 -15.01 6.32 -3.86
N MET A 53 -15.90 5.36 -4.15
CA MET A 53 -17.34 5.55 -3.98
C MET A 53 -17.69 5.60 -2.49
N GLU A 54 -18.34 6.68 -2.07
CA GLU A 54 -18.85 6.84 -0.72
C GLU A 54 -19.96 5.82 -0.42
N VAL A 55 -19.79 5.10 0.69
CA VAL A 55 -20.77 4.13 1.19
C VAL A 55 -20.99 4.31 2.69
N GLU A 56 -22.17 3.93 3.18
CA GLU A 56 -22.39 3.82 4.62
C GLU A 56 -21.39 2.81 5.22
N PRO A 57 -20.71 3.16 6.33
CA PRO A 57 -19.67 2.30 6.87
C PRO A 57 -20.20 1.03 7.54
N ALA A 58 -21.42 1.06 8.07
CA ALA A 58 -21.90 0.05 9.02
C ALA A 58 -20.83 -0.21 10.11
N SER A 59 -20.71 -1.45 10.61
CA SER A 59 -19.68 -1.79 11.61
C SER A 59 -18.23 -1.65 11.14
N LEU A 60 -17.94 -1.31 9.87
CA LEU A 60 -16.57 -1.01 9.44
C LEU A 60 -16.05 0.29 10.11
N ALA A 61 -16.94 1.20 10.51
CA ALA A 61 -16.58 2.40 11.28
C ALA A 61 -15.86 2.08 12.59
N LYS A 62 -16.11 0.89 13.16
CA LYS A 62 -15.48 0.46 14.42
C LYS A 62 -13.97 0.33 14.29
N LEU A 63 -13.42 0.17 13.09
CA LEU A 63 -11.97 0.22 12.87
C LEU A 63 -11.39 1.59 13.27
N MET A 64 -12.11 2.68 13.00
CA MET A 64 -11.67 4.01 13.42
C MET A 64 -11.82 4.18 14.93
N THR A 65 -12.89 3.64 15.52
CA THR A 65 -13.03 3.62 16.99
C THR A 65 -11.85 2.87 17.63
N ILE A 66 -11.49 1.71 17.10
CA ILE A 66 -10.32 0.95 17.57
C ILE A 66 -9.04 1.76 17.40
N ALA A 67 -8.84 2.42 16.26
CA ALA A 67 -7.66 3.27 16.04
C ALA A 67 -7.55 4.43 17.03
N VAL A 68 -8.68 5.05 17.42
CA VAL A 68 -8.70 6.08 18.47
C VAL A 68 -8.38 5.47 19.84
N VAL A 69 -8.97 4.32 20.19
CA VAL A 69 -8.73 3.68 21.48
C VAL A 69 -7.26 3.25 21.62
N PHE A 70 -6.67 2.67 20.58
CA PHE A 70 -5.24 2.30 20.57
C PHE A 70 -4.33 3.51 20.73
N ASP A 71 -4.65 4.64 20.06
CA ASP A 71 -3.91 5.89 20.20
C ASP A 71 -3.98 6.45 21.64
N GLU A 72 -5.14 6.36 22.31
CA GLU A 72 -5.30 6.79 23.70
C GLU A 72 -4.59 5.84 24.69
N LEU A 73 -4.58 4.53 24.43
CA LEU A 73 -3.78 3.56 25.19
C LEU A 73 -2.27 3.82 25.05
N GLU A 74 -1.79 4.08 23.83
CA GLU A 74 -0.37 4.37 23.54
C GLU A 74 0.09 5.66 24.22
N LYS A 75 -0.75 6.70 24.24
CA LYS A 75 -0.50 7.94 24.98
C LYS A 75 -0.58 7.78 26.50
N GLY A 76 -1.16 6.68 26.99
CA GLY A 76 -1.42 6.44 28.41
C GLY A 76 -2.50 7.36 29.00
N THR A 77 -3.40 7.91 28.18
CA THR A 77 -4.55 8.70 28.66
C THR A 77 -5.64 7.82 29.25
N ILE A 78 -5.70 6.56 28.80
CA ILE A 78 -6.50 5.48 29.38
C ILE A 78 -5.62 4.25 29.62
N SER A 79 -6.06 3.34 30.49
CA SER A 79 -5.41 2.05 30.69
C SER A 79 -6.37 0.90 30.40
N ARG A 80 -5.84 -0.31 30.15
CA ARG A 80 -6.66 -1.50 29.84
C ARG A 80 -7.58 -1.92 30.99
N ASP A 81 -7.12 -1.74 32.22
CA ASP A 81 -7.82 -2.09 33.46
C ASP A 81 -8.80 -1.01 33.92
N GLN A 82 -8.73 0.20 33.35
CA GLN A 82 -9.72 1.23 33.57
C GLN A 82 -11.11 0.73 33.18
N THR A 83 -12.11 1.02 34.00
CA THR A 83 -13.51 0.67 33.72
C THR A 83 -14.31 1.88 33.30
N PHE A 84 -15.33 1.62 32.49
CA PHE A 84 -16.36 2.59 32.13
C PHE A 84 -17.75 2.06 32.49
N THR A 85 -18.62 2.97 32.94
CA THR A 85 -19.99 2.68 33.28
C THR A 85 -20.85 2.55 32.03
N VAL A 86 -21.69 1.51 31.97
CA VAL A 86 -22.67 1.32 30.90
C VAL A 86 -23.83 2.30 31.08
N SER A 87 -23.92 3.30 30.20
CA SER A 87 -25.00 4.29 30.20
C SER A 87 -26.34 3.69 29.74
N GLU A 88 -27.44 4.41 30.02
CA GLU A 88 -28.77 4.07 29.49
C GLU A 88 -28.79 4.13 27.96
N ASP A 89 -28.08 5.08 27.36
CA ASP A 89 -28.03 5.16 25.90
C ASP A 89 -27.31 3.96 25.31
N ALA A 90 -26.11 3.63 25.79
CA ALA A 90 -25.37 2.45 25.34
C ALA A 90 -26.20 1.15 25.46
N TRP A 91 -26.89 0.98 26.59
CA TRP A 91 -27.75 -0.19 26.82
C TRP A 91 -28.96 -0.23 25.88
N ARG A 92 -29.60 0.93 25.61
CA ARG A 92 -30.83 1.02 24.82
C ARG A 92 -30.57 1.01 23.31
N THR A 93 -29.58 1.76 22.84
CA THR A 93 -29.28 1.99 21.41
C THR A 93 -28.22 1.02 20.88
N GLY A 94 -27.32 0.54 21.74
CA GLY A 94 -26.27 -0.42 21.40
C GLY A 94 -26.50 -1.84 21.92
N GLY A 95 -27.33 -2.01 22.96
CA GLY A 95 -27.55 -3.30 23.61
C GLY A 95 -28.54 -4.22 22.88
N ALA A 96 -28.99 -5.26 23.58
CA ALA A 96 -29.82 -6.35 23.05
C ALA A 96 -31.10 -5.88 22.31
N ASN A 97 -31.71 -4.79 22.77
CA ASN A 97 -32.96 -4.27 22.19
C ASN A 97 -32.75 -3.50 20.87
N SER A 98 -31.51 -3.20 20.49
CA SER A 98 -31.20 -2.48 19.24
C SER A 98 -31.37 -3.34 17.98
N GLY A 99 -31.41 -4.66 18.12
CA GLY A 99 -31.35 -5.61 17.00
C GLY A 99 -29.98 -5.67 16.31
N GLY A 100 -28.98 -4.95 16.82
CA GLY A 100 -27.61 -4.93 16.36
C GLY A 100 -26.71 -5.96 17.06
N SER A 101 -25.41 -5.89 16.76
CA SER A 101 -24.40 -6.67 17.47
C SER A 101 -24.17 -6.05 18.86
N THR A 102 -24.05 -6.86 19.90
CA THR A 102 -23.98 -6.40 21.30
C THR A 102 -23.13 -7.37 22.13
N MET A 103 -22.46 -6.85 23.16
CA MET A 103 -21.82 -7.63 24.23
C MET A 103 -22.80 -8.05 25.33
N PHE A 104 -24.06 -7.60 25.28
CA PHE A 104 -25.08 -7.75 26.31
C PHE A 104 -24.67 -7.12 27.64
N LEU A 105 -24.09 -5.91 27.57
CA LEU A 105 -23.66 -5.19 28.76
C LEU A 105 -24.86 -4.80 29.65
N PRO A 106 -24.82 -5.06 30.97
CA PRO A 106 -25.91 -4.68 31.87
C PRO A 106 -25.90 -3.17 32.13
N LEU A 107 -27.09 -2.55 32.17
CA LEU A 107 -27.24 -1.14 32.52
C LEU A 107 -26.60 -0.82 33.87
N GLY A 108 -25.74 0.22 33.92
CA GLY A 108 -25.01 0.62 35.12
C GLY A 108 -23.86 -0.31 35.51
N GLY A 109 -23.55 -1.34 34.71
CA GLY A 109 -22.37 -2.18 34.92
C GLY A 109 -21.06 -1.44 34.63
N GLU A 110 -19.97 -1.90 35.25
CA GLU A 110 -18.61 -1.43 34.97
C GLU A 110 -17.89 -2.44 34.08
N VAL A 111 -17.28 -1.98 32.99
CA VAL A 111 -16.60 -2.85 32.02
C VAL A 111 -15.22 -2.31 31.74
N SER A 112 -14.21 -3.19 31.77
CA SER A 112 -12.82 -2.80 31.50
C SER A 112 -12.62 -2.38 30.04
N VAL A 113 -11.67 -1.48 29.77
CA VAL A 113 -11.26 -1.11 28.41
C VAL A 113 -10.85 -2.35 27.60
N ASP A 114 -10.16 -3.31 28.23
CA ASP A 114 -9.76 -4.56 27.58
C ASP A 114 -10.96 -5.40 27.10
N ASP A 115 -11.98 -5.56 27.95
CA ASP A 115 -13.19 -6.30 27.60
C ASP A 115 -14.00 -5.56 26.53
N LEU A 116 -14.10 -4.23 26.63
CA LEU A 116 -14.74 -3.40 25.61
C LEU A 116 -14.05 -3.55 24.25
N LEU A 117 -12.72 -3.49 24.21
CA LEU A 117 -11.94 -3.69 22.99
C LEU A 117 -12.19 -5.06 22.36
N LYS A 118 -12.12 -6.15 23.15
CA LYS A 118 -12.41 -7.51 22.65
C LYS A 118 -13.84 -7.63 22.15
N GLY A 119 -14.80 -7.00 22.82
CA GLY A 119 -16.19 -6.94 22.36
C GLY A 119 -16.38 -6.18 21.04
N ILE A 120 -15.66 -5.09 20.84
CA ILE A 120 -15.70 -4.29 19.61
C ILE A 120 -15.03 -5.06 18.46
N ILE A 121 -13.84 -5.60 18.69
CA ILE A 121 -13.03 -6.31 17.68
C ILE A 121 -13.75 -7.59 17.25
N ILE A 122 -14.07 -8.47 18.20
CA ILE A 122 -14.50 -9.85 17.92
C ILE A 122 -16.01 -9.91 17.69
N GLN A 123 -16.80 -9.36 18.62
CA GLN A 123 -18.26 -9.48 18.60
C GLN A 123 -18.94 -8.37 17.79
N SER A 124 -18.23 -7.26 17.56
CA SER A 124 -18.77 -6.04 16.92
C SER A 124 -19.81 -5.32 17.78
N GLY A 125 -19.72 -5.41 19.11
CA GLY A 125 -20.72 -4.88 20.05
C GLY A 125 -20.93 -3.37 19.94
N ASN A 126 -22.14 -2.93 19.61
CA ASN A 126 -22.51 -1.52 19.51
C ASN A 126 -22.54 -0.86 20.90
N ASP A 127 -23.10 -1.55 21.90
CA ASP A 127 -23.05 -1.15 23.31
C ASP A 127 -21.63 -0.86 23.77
N ALA A 128 -20.71 -1.80 23.54
CA ALA A 128 -19.29 -1.64 23.87
C ALA A 128 -18.66 -0.41 23.21
N THR A 129 -19.03 -0.17 21.96
CA THR A 129 -18.52 0.94 21.17
C THR A 129 -19.06 2.30 21.66
N ILE A 130 -20.28 2.33 22.18
CA ILE A 130 -20.86 3.54 22.78
C ILE A 130 -20.25 3.79 24.15
N VAL A 131 -20.15 2.77 25.01
CA VAL A 131 -19.52 2.88 26.34
C VAL A 131 -18.10 3.40 26.25
N ILE A 132 -17.28 2.86 25.34
CA ILE A 132 -15.88 3.30 25.23
C ILE A 132 -15.80 4.75 24.70
N ALA A 133 -16.72 5.15 23.82
CA ALA A 133 -16.78 6.50 23.27
C ALA A 133 -17.16 7.52 24.35
N GLU A 134 -18.20 7.23 25.14
CA GLU A 134 -18.62 8.05 26.27
C GLU A 134 -17.54 8.11 27.35
N GLY A 135 -16.88 6.99 27.64
CA GLY A 135 -15.81 6.92 28.64
C GLY A 135 -14.57 7.76 28.29
N ILE A 136 -14.18 7.78 27.02
CA ILE A 136 -13.01 8.53 26.55
C ILE A 136 -13.32 10.01 26.33
N ALA A 137 -14.43 10.32 25.66
CA ALA A 137 -14.72 11.67 25.17
C ALA A 137 -15.85 12.39 25.93
N GLY A 138 -16.52 11.70 26.86
CA GLY A 138 -17.69 12.21 27.58
C GLY A 138 -19.00 12.11 26.79
N SER A 139 -18.96 11.99 25.46
CA SER A 139 -20.12 11.76 24.61
C SER A 139 -19.74 11.11 23.27
N VAL A 140 -20.72 10.47 22.61
CA VAL A 140 -20.54 9.88 21.27
C VAL A 140 -20.19 10.95 20.23
N ASP A 141 -20.77 12.16 20.32
CA ASP A 141 -20.50 13.26 19.38
C ASP A 141 -19.05 13.76 19.52
N ALA A 142 -18.58 13.97 20.76
CA ALA A 142 -17.20 14.36 21.01
C ALA A 142 -16.22 13.27 20.55
N PHE A 143 -16.60 12.00 20.70
CA PHE A 143 -15.81 10.89 20.18
C PHE A 143 -15.78 10.87 18.64
N ALA A 144 -16.90 11.18 17.98
CA ALA A 144 -16.95 11.30 16.53
C ALA A 144 -16.02 12.41 16.01
N ASP A 145 -15.91 13.54 16.74
CA ASP A 145 -14.92 14.58 16.43
C ASP A 145 -13.48 14.06 16.57
N MET A 146 -13.18 13.26 17.60
CA MET A 146 -11.88 12.58 17.74
C MET A 146 -11.60 11.62 16.58
N MET A 147 -12.60 10.81 16.18
CA MET A 147 -12.49 9.91 15.04
C MET A 147 -12.16 10.67 13.75
N ASN A 148 -12.84 11.78 13.48
CA ASN A 148 -12.61 12.57 12.27
C ASN A 148 -11.26 13.31 12.29
N LYS A 149 -10.81 13.76 13.47
CA LYS A 149 -9.45 14.30 13.63
C LYS A 149 -8.39 13.23 13.39
N ARG A 150 -8.60 12.01 13.89
CA ARG A 150 -7.71 10.87 13.65
C ARG A 150 -7.72 10.46 12.17
N ALA A 151 -8.89 10.42 11.54
CA ALA A 151 -9.04 10.16 10.11
C ALA A 151 -8.20 11.12 9.25
N GLN A 152 -8.22 12.41 9.55
CA GLN A 152 -7.37 13.40 8.87
C GLN A 152 -5.88 13.15 9.10
N ALA A 153 -5.48 12.80 10.32
CA ALA A 153 -4.08 12.51 10.65
C ALA A 153 -3.55 11.25 9.93
N ILE A 154 -4.40 10.25 9.73
CA ILE A 154 -4.10 9.02 8.97
C ILE A 154 -4.12 9.27 7.45
N GLY A 155 -4.79 10.33 6.99
CA GLY A 155 -4.92 10.67 5.58
C GLY A 155 -6.16 10.08 4.90
N LEU A 156 -7.22 9.78 5.66
CA LEU A 156 -8.51 9.32 5.12
C LEU A 156 -9.31 10.51 4.58
N THR A 157 -9.04 10.91 3.34
CA THR A 157 -9.56 12.18 2.79
C THR A 157 -10.99 12.11 2.26
N HIS A 158 -11.58 10.91 2.16
CA HIS A 158 -12.92 10.67 1.61
C HIS A 158 -13.84 9.93 2.59
N SER A 159 -13.52 9.99 3.88
CA SER A 159 -14.27 9.31 4.93
C SER A 159 -14.60 10.26 6.07
N ARG A 160 -15.81 10.12 6.60
CA ARG A 160 -16.30 10.83 7.77
C ARG A 160 -17.13 9.88 8.64
N PHE A 161 -16.91 9.97 9.94
CA PHE A 161 -17.59 9.16 10.94
C PHE A 161 -18.54 10.04 11.74
N GLY A 162 -19.84 9.74 11.68
CA GLY A 162 -20.87 10.45 12.43
C GLY A 162 -21.13 9.88 13.83
N ASN A 163 -20.64 8.68 14.13
CA ASN A 163 -20.70 8.06 15.45
C ASN A 163 -19.66 6.93 15.56
N SER A 164 -19.48 6.40 16.78
CA SER A 164 -18.47 5.38 17.08
C SER A 164 -18.78 3.99 16.52
N SER A 165 -20.06 3.63 16.36
CA SER A 165 -20.49 2.27 16.03
C SER A 165 -20.70 2.02 14.54
N GLY A 166 -20.88 3.09 13.75
CA GLY A 166 -21.31 3.06 12.36
C GLY A 166 -22.78 2.69 12.17
N LEU A 167 -23.61 2.90 13.20
CA LEU A 167 -25.06 2.95 13.03
C LEU A 167 -25.43 4.07 12.03
N PRO A 168 -26.57 3.95 11.30
CA PRO A 168 -26.95 4.92 10.27
C PRO A 168 -26.93 6.36 10.80
N HIS A 169 -26.20 7.22 10.10
CA HIS A 169 -26.05 8.64 10.44
C HIS A 169 -25.79 9.43 9.15
N PRO A 170 -26.44 10.60 8.95
CA PRO A 170 -26.38 11.33 7.69
C PRO A 170 -24.96 11.79 7.30
N ASP A 171 -24.11 12.09 8.28
CA ASP A 171 -22.71 12.48 8.02
C ASP A 171 -21.76 11.29 7.78
N SER A 172 -22.19 10.04 8.03
CA SER A 172 -21.33 8.87 7.99
C SER A 172 -21.16 8.33 6.57
N HIS A 173 -19.94 8.41 6.04
CA HIS A 173 -19.56 7.77 4.79
C HIS A 173 -18.09 7.35 4.84
N VAL A 174 -17.75 6.28 4.11
CA VAL A 174 -16.37 5.81 3.95
C VAL A 174 -16.14 5.37 2.52
N THR A 175 -14.87 5.22 2.14
CA THR A 175 -14.46 4.58 0.88
C THR A 175 -13.68 3.30 1.14
N MET A 176 -13.63 2.39 0.16
CA MET A 176 -12.83 1.16 0.30
C MET A 176 -11.33 1.49 0.37
N ARG A 177 -10.90 2.54 -0.34
CA ARG A 177 -9.51 3.02 -0.29
C ARG A 177 -9.12 3.50 1.10
N ASP A 178 -9.96 4.32 1.73
CA ASP A 178 -9.71 4.80 3.08
C ASP A 178 -9.78 3.69 4.12
N LEU A 179 -10.70 2.73 3.98
CA LEU A 179 -10.77 1.59 4.90
C LEU A 179 -9.55 0.67 4.81
N VAL A 180 -8.99 0.46 3.60
CA VAL A 180 -7.71 -0.25 3.45
C VAL A 180 -6.57 0.55 4.06
N THR A 181 -6.53 1.86 3.85
CA THR A 181 -5.51 2.74 4.45
C THR A 181 -5.58 2.70 5.98
N LEU A 182 -6.78 2.69 6.55
CA LEU A 182 -7.00 2.54 7.99
C LEU A 182 -6.56 1.16 8.50
N ALA A 183 -6.82 0.09 7.76
CA ALA A 183 -6.35 -1.25 8.12
C ALA A 183 -4.81 -1.33 8.06
N GLU A 184 -4.18 -0.76 7.03
CA GLU A 184 -2.72 -0.66 6.93
C GLU A 184 -2.13 0.11 8.13
N HIS A 185 -2.76 1.23 8.51
CA HIS A 185 -2.40 2.01 9.71
C HIS A 185 -2.47 1.14 10.98
N LEU A 186 -3.56 0.41 11.17
CA LEU A 186 -3.72 -0.46 12.34
C LEU A 186 -2.64 -1.56 12.41
N ILE A 187 -2.31 -2.17 11.27
CA ILE A 187 -1.28 -3.23 11.20
C ILE A 187 0.12 -2.66 11.48
N ARG A 188 0.44 -1.47 10.93
CA ARG A 188 1.78 -0.86 11.03
C ARG A 188 2.06 -0.24 12.38
N GLU A 189 1.11 0.55 12.89
CA GLU A 189 1.32 1.35 14.10
C GLU A 189 1.01 0.57 15.38
N TYR A 190 0.16 -0.45 15.30
CA TYR A 190 -0.25 -1.25 16.46
C TYR A 190 -0.01 -2.76 16.28
N PRO A 191 1.23 -3.20 15.97
CA PRO A 191 1.53 -4.60 15.72
C PRO A 191 1.31 -5.51 16.95
N GLU A 192 1.40 -4.96 18.16
CA GLU A 192 1.13 -5.69 19.42
C GLU A 192 -0.38 -5.85 19.69
N GLU A 193 -1.21 -4.96 19.15
CA GLU A 193 -2.66 -4.95 19.32
C GLU A 193 -3.37 -5.74 18.21
N TYR A 194 -2.79 -5.72 17.01
CA TYR A 194 -3.34 -6.33 15.81
C TYR A 194 -3.72 -7.82 15.96
N PRO A 195 -2.98 -8.68 16.70
CA PRO A 195 -3.33 -10.09 16.87
C PRO A 195 -4.73 -10.34 17.43
N ALA A 196 -5.33 -9.37 18.15
CA ALA A 196 -6.71 -9.48 18.65
C ALA A 196 -7.76 -9.66 17.54
N PHE A 197 -7.49 -9.16 16.32
CA PHE A 197 -8.38 -9.34 15.17
C PHE A 197 -8.46 -10.80 14.68
N ALA A 198 -7.45 -11.61 14.99
CA ALA A 198 -7.37 -13.03 14.63
C ALA A 198 -8.02 -13.96 15.68
N GLU A 199 -8.45 -13.44 16.84
CA GLU A 199 -9.14 -14.24 17.84
C GLU A 199 -10.49 -14.75 17.30
N GLU A 200 -10.66 -16.08 17.25
CA GLU A 200 -11.83 -16.73 16.64
C GLU A 200 -13.11 -16.61 17.49
N SER A 201 -12.97 -16.43 18.80
CA SER A 201 -14.11 -16.27 19.71
C SER A 201 -13.69 -15.58 20.99
N TYR A 202 -14.66 -14.96 21.65
CA TYR A 202 -14.46 -14.32 22.95
C TYR A 202 -15.66 -14.58 23.85
N ARG A 203 -15.36 -14.87 25.13
CA ARG A 203 -16.36 -15.17 26.15
C ARG A 203 -16.41 -14.05 27.18
N TYR A 204 -17.58 -13.41 27.29
CA TYR A 204 -17.86 -12.37 28.25
C TYR A 204 -19.19 -12.63 28.96
N ASN A 205 -19.27 -12.37 30.26
CA ASN A 205 -20.47 -12.59 31.08
C ASN A 205 -21.13 -13.97 30.88
N GLY A 206 -20.30 -15.01 30.76
CA GLY A 206 -20.75 -16.39 30.53
C GLY A 206 -21.15 -16.73 29.09
N ILE A 207 -21.23 -15.75 28.18
CA ILE A 207 -21.65 -15.89 26.79
C ILE A 207 -20.44 -15.91 25.86
N THR A 208 -20.26 -16.99 25.11
CA THR A 208 -19.24 -17.08 24.05
C THR A 208 -19.84 -16.59 22.74
N GLN A 209 -19.15 -15.68 22.05
CA GLN A 209 -19.49 -15.28 20.69
C GLN A 209 -18.29 -15.46 19.77
N ASN A 210 -18.57 -15.92 18.55
CA ASN A 210 -17.55 -16.12 17.53
C ASN A 210 -17.27 -14.81 16.79
N ASN A 211 -16.04 -14.69 16.31
CA ASN A 211 -15.66 -13.65 15.37
C ASN A 211 -16.48 -13.78 14.08
N ARG A 212 -16.90 -12.64 13.55
CA ARG A 212 -17.78 -12.57 12.37
C ARG A 212 -17.03 -12.65 11.05
N ASN A 213 -15.69 -12.55 11.07
CA ASN A 213 -14.85 -12.59 9.90
C ASN A 213 -14.79 -14.02 9.32
N PRO A 214 -15.35 -14.26 8.11
CA PRO A 214 -15.42 -15.60 7.54
C PRO A 214 -14.05 -16.12 7.04
N LEU A 215 -13.02 -15.28 7.00
CA LEU A 215 -11.71 -15.64 6.46
C LEU A 215 -10.71 -16.14 7.50
N LEU A 216 -11.00 -16.03 8.79
CA LEU A 216 -10.04 -16.42 9.84
C LEU A 216 -9.64 -17.89 9.73
N SER A 217 -10.62 -18.77 9.52
CA SER A 217 -10.38 -20.21 9.32
C SER A 217 -9.67 -20.55 8.01
N LEU A 218 -9.42 -19.55 7.15
CA LEU A 218 -8.76 -19.67 5.85
C LEU A 218 -7.38 -18.99 5.84
N GLY A 219 -6.86 -18.55 6.99
CA GLY A 219 -5.53 -17.94 7.12
C GLY A 219 -5.50 -16.41 7.07
N ALA A 220 -6.66 -15.74 7.05
CA ALA A 220 -6.70 -14.31 7.32
C ALA A 220 -6.52 -14.03 8.81
N ASP A 221 -5.98 -12.86 9.15
CA ASP A 221 -5.72 -12.43 10.53
C ASP A 221 -6.44 -11.13 10.89
N GLY A 222 -7.37 -10.68 10.04
CA GLY A 222 -8.22 -9.53 10.31
C GLY A 222 -9.15 -9.19 9.15
N LEU A 223 -9.93 -8.11 9.24
CA LEU A 223 -10.11 -7.27 10.43
C LEU A 223 -11.58 -7.17 10.82
N LYS A 224 -12.47 -6.68 9.94
CA LYS A 224 -13.82 -6.32 10.35
C LYS A 224 -14.87 -6.53 9.28
N THR A 225 -16.01 -7.10 9.69
CA THR A 225 -17.23 -7.15 8.88
C THR A 225 -18.16 -5.97 9.15
N GLY A 226 -18.90 -5.53 8.14
CA GLY A 226 -19.97 -4.52 8.26
C GLY A 226 -21.26 -5.00 7.63
N HIS A 227 -22.41 -4.64 8.22
CA HIS A 227 -23.71 -4.83 7.61
C HIS A 227 -24.75 -3.85 8.17
N THR A 228 -25.48 -3.19 7.27
CA THR A 228 -26.80 -2.61 7.47
C THR A 228 -27.65 -2.92 6.24
N GLN A 229 -28.98 -2.72 6.32
CA GLN A 229 -29.83 -2.91 5.14
C GLN A 229 -29.44 -1.95 3.99
N ALA A 230 -29.01 -0.73 4.29
CA ALA A 230 -28.61 0.26 3.30
C ALA A 230 -27.17 0.05 2.78
N ALA A 231 -26.23 -0.37 3.63
CA ALA A 231 -24.84 -0.62 3.23
C ALA A 231 -24.65 -1.95 2.49
N GLY A 232 -25.57 -2.91 2.66
CA GLY A 232 -25.33 -4.31 2.29
C GLY A 232 -24.27 -4.94 3.20
N TYR A 233 -23.64 -6.03 2.74
CA TYR A 233 -22.59 -6.73 3.49
C TYR A 233 -21.20 -6.32 3.01
N GLY A 234 -20.31 -5.98 3.95
CA GLY A 234 -18.93 -5.60 3.67
C GLY A 234 -17.91 -6.26 4.59
N LEU A 235 -16.64 -6.19 4.18
CA LEU A 235 -15.48 -6.73 4.87
C LEU A 235 -14.27 -5.84 4.60
N VAL A 236 -13.48 -5.59 5.63
CA VAL A 236 -12.07 -5.20 5.53
C VAL A 236 -11.24 -6.35 6.07
N ALA A 237 -10.29 -6.83 5.29
CA ALA A 237 -9.51 -8.02 5.60
C ALA A 237 -8.02 -7.86 5.30
N SER A 238 -7.23 -8.65 6.00
CA SER A 238 -5.82 -8.88 5.69
C SER A 238 -5.49 -10.36 5.83
N ALA A 239 -4.57 -10.81 4.99
CA ALA A 239 -4.04 -12.15 5.02
C ALA A 239 -2.58 -12.12 4.56
N GLU A 240 -1.79 -13.05 5.08
CA GLU A 240 -0.38 -13.20 4.75
C GLU A 240 -0.08 -14.65 4.38
N ALA A 241 0.62 -14.83 3.28
CA ALA A 241 1.14 -16.13 2.84
C ALA A 241 2.52 -15.94 2.22
N ASP A 242 3.45 -16.86 2.52
CA ASP A 242 4.82 -16.86 1.99
C ASP A 242 5.56 -15.51 2.15
N GLY A 243 5.32 -14.82 3.28
CA GLY A 243 5.92 -13.52 3.60
C GLY A 243 5.34 -12.34 2.83
N ARG A 244 4.28 -12.53 2.03
CA ARG A 244 3.54 -11.46 1.35
C ARG A 244 2.18 -11.26 2.00
N ARG A 245 1.88 -10.01 2.36
CA ARG A 245 0.62 -9.60 2.96
C ARG A 245 -0.21 -8.77 2.00
N VAL A 246 -1.50 -9.09 1.91
CA VAL A 246 -2.50 -8.26 1.24
C VAL A 246 -3.45 -7.64 2.25
N VAL A 247 -3.93 -6.45 1.94
CA VAL A 247 -5.01 -5.77 2.67
C VAL A 247 -6.06 -5.34 1.66
N PHE A 248 -7.32 -5.64 1.94
CA PHE A 248 -8.41 -5.33 1.03
C PHE A 248 -9.72 -5.01 1.74
N ALA A 249 -10.58 -4.29 1.04
CA ALA A 249 -11.93 -3.98 1.48
C ALA A 249 -12.92 -4.23 0.34
N LEU A 250 -14.10 -4.71 0.69
CA LEU A 250 -15.25 -4.81 -0.21
C LEU A 250 -16.54 -4.47 0.54
N SER A 251 -17.55 -4.01 -0.19
CA SER A 251 -18.86 -3.67 0.39
C SER A 251 -20.00 -3.87 -0.61
N ARG A 252 -21.23 -3.68 -0.12
CA ARG A 252 -22.50 -3.78 -0.88
C ARG A 252 -22.82 -5.17 -1.44
N MET A 253 -22.31 -6.21 -0.81
CA MET A 253 -22.69 -7.60 -1.14
C MET A 253 -24.14 -7.85 -0.72
N ALA A 254 -24.87 -8.72 -1.43
CA ALA A 254 -26.30 -8.92 -1.18
C ALA A 254 -26.59 -9.83 0.03
N SER A 255 -25.61 -10.65 0.45
CA SER A 255 -25.76 -11.55 1.60
C SER A 255 -24.44 -11.81 2.31
N SER A 256 -24.51 -12.30 3.55
CA SER A 256 -23.35 -12.77 4.31
C SER A 256 -22.57 -13.87 3.59
N ASN A 257 -23.28 -14.79 2.92
CA ASN A 257 -22.70 -15.89 2.15
C ASN A 257 -21.99 -15.38 0.89
N GLU A 258 -22.55 -14.39 0.22
CA GLU A 258 -21.90 -13.77 -0.93
C GLU A 258 -20.64 -13.00 -0.51
N ARG A 259 -20.72 -12.23 0.59
CA ARG A 259 -19.55 -11.58 1.20
C ARG A 259 -18.46 -12.60 1.50
N ALA A 260 -18.78 -13.72 2.13
CA ALA A 260 -17.79 -14.74 2.48
C ALA A 260 -17.08 -15.32 1.24
N ARG A 261 -17.85 -15.79 0.25
CA ARG A 261 -17.29 -16.36 -0.99
C ARG A 261 -16.45 -15.35 -1.77
N GLU A 262 -16.95 -14.13 -1.90
CA GLU A 262 -16.26 -13.12 -2.71
C GLU A 262 -14.99 -12.61 -2.03
N SER A 263 -15.02 -12.48 -0.70
CA SER A 263 -13.84 -12.11 0.08
C SER A 263 -12.76 -13.19 -0.01
N GLN A 264 -13.13 -14.47 -0.02
CA GLN A 264 -12.18 -15.57 -0.22
C GLN A 264 -11.54 -15.49 -1.61
N ARG A 265 -12.34 -15.32 -2.68
CA ARG A 265 -11.82 -15.16 -4.04
C ARG A 265 -10.86 -13.98 -4.17
N MET A 266 -11.17 -12.84 -3.54
CA MET A 266 -10.29 -11.68 -3.52
C MET A 266 -8.99 -11.98 -2.76
N MET A 267 -9.06 -12.62 -1.60
CA MET A 267 -7.89 -13.00 -0.82
C MET A 267 -6.96 -13.93 -1.62
N GLU A 268 -7.52 -14.97 -2.25
CA GLU A 268 -6.78 -15.91 -3.11
C GLU A 268 -6.14 -15.19 -4.30
N PHE A 269 -6.89 -14.33 -5.01
CA PHE A 269 -6.36 -13.50 -6.10
C PHE A 269 -5.15 -12.67 -5.67
N GLY A 270 -5.26 -11.95 -4.55
CA GLY A 270 -4.16 -11.11 -4.05
C GLY A 270 -2.93 -11.91 -3.63
N LEU A 271 -3.11 -13.12 -3.11
CA LEU A 271 -2.01 -13.97 -2.61
C LEU A 271 -1.38 -14.87 -3.67
N GLN A 272 -2.10 -15.24 -4.73
CA GLN A 272 -1.62 -16.28 -5.68
C GLN A 272 -1.39 -15.77 -7.11
N ASP A 273 -2.13 -14.74 -7.54
CA ASP A 273 -2.13 -14.35 -8.96
C ASP A 273 -1.10 -13.26 -9.30
N PHE A 274 -0.16 -12.98 -8.39
CA PHE A 274 0.91 -11.99 -8.57
C PHE A 274 2.28 -12.56 -8.30
N GLU A 275 3.26 -12.13 -9.09
CA GLU A 275 4.68 -12.46 -8.95
C GLU A 275 5.54 -11.18 -8.91
N GLU A 276 6.63 -11.21 -8.16
CA GLU A 276 7.64 -10.16 -8.19
C GLU A 276 8.65 -10.48 -9.30
N VAL A 277 8.72 -9.61 -10.32
CA VAL A 277 9.70 -9.71 -11.41
C VAL A 277 10.79 -8.67 -11.18
N THR A 278 12.01 -9.13 -10.93
CA THR A 278 13.19 -8.25 -10.86
C THR A 278 13.59 -7.81 -12.28
N LEU A 279 13.58 -6.51 -12.52
CA LEU A 279 13.90 -5.89 -13.81
C LEU A 279 15.38 -5.51 -13.93
N ALA A 280 16.00 -5.15 -12.80
CA ALA A 280 17.43 -4.90 -12.67
C ALA A 280 17.87 -5.05 -11.20
N GLU A 281 19.06 -5.61 -10.96
CA GLU A 281 19.69 -5.60 -9.63
C GLU A 281 20.53 -4.33 -9.42
N GLU A 282 20.71 -3.92 -8.17
CA GLU A 282 21.63 -2.83 -7.84
C GLU A 282 23.05 -3.15 -8.31
N GLY A 283 23.65 -2.23 -9.06
CA GLY A 283 24.99 -2.42 -9.62
C GLY A 283 25.05 -3.35 -10.84
N GLU A 284 23.94 -3.96 -11.27
CA GLU A 284 23.90 -4.75 -12.51
C GLU A 284 24.35 -3.88 -13.68
N THR A 285 25.38 -4.31 -14.40
CA THR A 285 25.77 -3.68 -15.66
C THR A 285 24.79 -4.11 -16.74
N VAL A 286 24.04 -3.15 -17.27
CA VAL A 286 22.95 -3.40 -18.23
C VAL A 286 23.40 -3.14 -19.67
N ALA A 287 24.34 -2.22 -19.88
CA ALA A 287 24.82 -1.79 -21.20
C ALA A 287 26.22 -1.17 -21.13
N THR A 288 26.82 -0.86 -22.27
CA THR A 288 27.93 0.08 -22.40
C THR A 288 27.54 1.21 -23.35
N VAL A 289 28.12 2.39 -23.17
CA VAL A 289 27.95 3.53 -24.09
C VAL A 289 29.33 4.05 -24.54
N PRO A 290 29.52 4.37 -25.82
CA PRO A 290 30.78 4.91 -26.32
C PRO A 290 31.14 6.25 -25.65
N VAL A 291 32.42 6.48 -25.38
CA VAL A 291 32.95 7.72 -24.83
C VAL A 291 33.88 8.37 -25.85
N ARG A 292 33.60 9.62 -26.24
CA ARG A 292 34.44 10.39 -27.15
C ARG A 292 35.47 11.22 -26.38
N GLY A 293 36.70 11.19 -26.87
CA GLY A 293 37.79 11.96 -26.29
C GLY A 293 38.17 11.49 -24.87
N GLY A 294 37.74 10.29 -24.46
CA GLY A 294 38.06 9.68 -23.19
C GLY A 294 39.31 8.81 -23.26
N VAL A 295 39.98 8.63 -22.12
CA VAL A 295 41.08 7.66 -21.98
C VAL A 295 40.62 6.20 -22.16
N LEU A 296 39.31 5.98 -22.06
CA LEU A 296 38.61 4.76 -22.46
C LEU A 296 37.60 5.10 -23.56
N ASP A 297 37.38 4.17 -24.49
CA ASP A 297 36.47 4.35 -25.63
C ASP A 297 34.99 4.07 -25.28
N GLU A 298 34.71 3.52 -24.10
CA GLU A 298 33.37 3.25 -23.61
C GLU A 298 33.30 3.28 -22.07
N VAL A 299 32.09 3.39 -21.55
CA VAL A 299 31.79 3.27 -20.11
C VAL A 299 30.58 2.37 -19.90
N ALA A 300 30.67 1.48 -18.91
CA ALA A 300 29.58 0.62 -18.51
C ALA A 300 28.46 1.41 -17.82
N LEU A 301 27.21 1.02 -18.09
CA LEU A 301 26.00 1.58 -17.51
C LEU A 301 25.40 0.58 -16.52
N ARG A 302 25.25 1.01 -15.26
CA ARG A 302 24.68 0.21 -14.18
C ARG A 302 23.34 0.74 -13.69
N SER A 303 22.51 -0.15 -13.14
CA SER A 303 21.35 0.27 -12.34
C SER A 303 21.81 0.78 -10.98
N PRO A 304 21.33 1.95 -10.50
CA PRO A 304 21.71 2.49 -9.19
C PRO A 304 20.97 1.83 -8.03
N GLU A 305 19.92 1.07 -8.31
CA GLU A 305 19.09 0.40 -7.31
C GLU A 305 18.52 -0.90 -7.87
N ARG A 306 18.09 -1.81 -6.99
CA ARG A 306 17.27 -2.95 -7.37
C ARG A 306 15.89 -2.43 -7.78
N VAL A 307 15.44 -2.78 -8.98
CA VAL A 307 14.10 -2.46 -9.47
C VAL A 307 13.35 -3.75 -9.71
N ALA A 308 12.27 -3.96 -8.95
CA ALA A 308 11.34 -5.06 -9.14
C ALA A 308 9.91 -4.54 -9.33
N LEU A 309 9.06 -5.32 -9.99
CA LEU A 309 7.64 -5.05 -10.15
C LEU A 309 6.82 -6.23 -9.64
N LEU A 310 5.84 -5.95 -8.78
CA LEU A 310 4.76 -6.87 -8.49
C LEU A 310 3.70 -6.74 -9.58
N VAL A 311 3.53 -7.81 -10.36
CA VAL A 311 2.63 -7.85 -11.53
C VAL A 311 1.80 -9.12 -11.50
N PRO A 312 0.65 -9.18 -12.20
CA PRO A 312 -0.05 -10.43 -12.36
C PRO A 312 0.87 -11.51 -12.96
N THR A 313 0.67 -12.76 -12.57
CA THR A 313 1.54 -13.87 -13.02
C THR A 313 1.49 -14.03 -14.55
N GLY A 314 2.67 -14.15 -15.18
CA GLY A 314 2.82 -14.34 -16.63
C GLY A 314 2.56 -13.07 -17.46
N SER A 315 2.27 -11.96 -16.79
CA SER A 315 1.79 -10.76 -17.43
C SER A 315 2.90 -10.05 -18.23
N LEU A 316 4.16 -10.13 -17.76
CA LEU A 316 5.35 -9.62 -18.45
C LEU A 316 5.97 -10.61 -19.45
N SER A 317 5.29 -11.71 -19.80
CA SER A 317 5.85 -12.76 -20.67
C SER A 317 6.26 -12.29 -22.08
N ASP A 318 5.65 -11.22 -22.59
CA ASP A 318 5.94 -10.59 -23.88
C ASP A 318 6.71 -9.26 -23.74
N ALA A 319 7.14 -8.91 -22.53
CA ALA A 319 7.91 -7.70 -22.29
C ALA A 319 9.37 -7.86 -22.71
N ARG A 320 9.96 -6.78 -23.22
CA ARG A 320 11.37 -6.69 -23.66
C ARG A 320 12.11 -5.57 -22.94
N ARG A 321 13.39 -5.81 -22.63
CA ARG A 321 14.34 -4.80 -22.13
C ARG A 321 14.89 -4.01 -23.33
N VAL A 322 14.76 -2.69 -23.31
CA VAL A 322 15.28 -1.79 -24.35
C VAL A 322 16.14 -0.72 -23.70
N ILE A 323 17.40 -0.64 -24.10
CA ILE A 323 18.32 0.39 -23.63
C ILE A 323 18.14 1.65 -24.49
N VAL A 324 17.99 2.79 -23.84
CA VAL A 324 17.96 4.12 -24.46
C VAL A 324 19.08 4.93 -23.83
N ASP A 325 20.23 4.96 -24.50
CA ASP A 325 21.37 5.80 -24.12
C ASP A 325 21.36 7.15 -24.85
N ASN A 326 22.18 8.08 -24.39
CA ASN A 326 22.32 9.41 -24.98
C ASN A 326 23.26 9.45 -26.21
N GLY A 327 23.54 8.31 -26.85
CA GLY A 327 24.58 8.17 -27.87
C GLY A 327 25.99 8.31 -27.28
N PRO A 328 27.03 8.50 -28.11
CA PRO A 328 28.39 8.68 -27.61
C PRO A 328 28.49 9.88 -26.67
N VAL A 329 28.96 9.65 -25.46
CA VAL A 329 29.09 10.69 -24.43
C VAL A 329 30.48 11.32 -24.50
N GLU A 330 30.61 12.62 -24.25
CA GLU A 330 31.91 13.29 -24.28
C GLU A 330 32.62 13.15 -22.92
N ALA A 331 33.91 12.86 -22.92
CA ALA A 331 34.72 12.88 -21.71
C ALA A 331 34.94 14.33 -21.19
N PRO A 332 35.05 14.57 -19.88
CA PRO A 332 35.07 13.55 -18.82
C PRO A 332 33.67 13.04 -18.42
N VAL A 333 33.59 11.74 -18.16
CA VAL A 333 32.43 11.08 -17.53
C VAL A 333 32.73 10.87 -16.05
N THR A 334 31.80 11.20 -15.17
CA THR A 334 31.92 10.90 -13.74
C THR A 334 31.18 9.62 -13.38
N GLU A 335 31.70 8.81 -12.46
CA GLU A 335 30.93 7.70 -11.88
C GLU A 335 29.60 8.21 -11.30
N GLY A 336 28.52 7.45 -11.48
CA GLY A 336 27.17 7.83 -11.04
C GLY A 336 26.46 8.82 -11.98
N GLN A 337 27.12 9.33 -13.02
CA GLN A 337 26.49 10.19 -14.01
C GLN A 337 25.38 9.41 -14.75
N ARG A 338 24.15 9.91 -14.78
CA ARG A 338 23.07 9.29 -15.56
C ARG A 338 23.32 9.46 -17.04
N LEU A 339 23.46 8.36 -17.77
CA LEU A 339 23.81 8.35 -19.19
C LEU A 339 22.78 7.64 -20.09
N GLY A 340 21.75 7.05 -19.50
CA GLY A 340 20.68 6.41 -20.27
C GLY A 340 19.56 5.88 -19.39
N TRP A 341 18.72 5.06 -20.00
CA TRP A 341 17.57 4.40 -19.39
C TRP A 341 17.48 2.95 -19.86
N LEU A 342 17.08 2.07 -18.94
CA LEU A 342 16.53 0.76 -19.28
C LEU A 342 15.00 0.90 -19.30
N GLN A 343 14.40 0.73 -20.47
CA GLN A 343 12.96 0.72 -20.68
C GLN A 343 12.46 -0.73 -20.72
N ILE A 344 11.46 -1.06 -19.92
CA ILE A 344 10.70 -2.30 -20.03
C ILE A 344 9.50 -2.02 -20.91
N LYS A 345 9.46 -2.63 -22.11
CA LYS A 345 8.42 -2.38 -23.11
C LYS A 345 7.59 -3.62 -23.37
N ARG A 346 6.28 -3.43 -23.55
CA ARG A 346 5.39 -4.43 -24.14
C ARG A 346 4.78 -3.87 -25.41
N GLY A 347 5.10 -4.47 -26.54
CA GLY A 347 4.90 -3.83 -27.84
C GLY A 347 5.61 -2.46 -27.88
N ASP A 348 4.85 -1.42 -28.17
CA ASP A 348 5.35 -0.03 -28.22
C ASP A 348 5.14 0.75 -26.91
N VAL A 349 4.52 0.14 -25.90
CA VAL A 349 4.23 0.80 -24.63
C VAL A 349 5.35 0.55 -23.62
N THR A 350 5.91 1.63 -23.07
CA THR A 350 6.85 1.56 -21.94
C THR A 350 6.08 1.35 -20.64
N ILE A 351 6.33 0.23 -19.99
CA ILE A 351 5.76 -0.14 -18.68
C ILE A 351 6.55 0.53 -17.54
N ARG A 352 7.88 0.54 -17.66
CA ARG A 352 8.79 1.09 -16.63
C ARG A 352 10.07 1.62 -17.27
N GLU A 353 10.60 2.68 -16.69
CA GLU A 353 11.92 3.22 -17.02
C GLU A 353 12.82 3.20 -15.78
N ILE A 354 14.06 2.78 -15.97
CA ILE A 354 15.07 2.68 -14.91
C ILE A 354 16.25 3.54 -15.33
N PRO A 355 16.64 4.56 -14.56
CA PRO A 355 17.79 5.39 -14.91
C PRO A 355 19.07 4.56 -14.82
N LEU A 356 19.92 4.63 -15.84
CA LEU A 356 21.23 3.98 -15.85
C LEU A 356 22.34 5.00 -15.63
N GLN A 357 23.31 4.63 -14.80
CA GLN A 357 24.43 5.48 -14.40
C GLN A 357 25.77 4.90 -14.85
N ALA A 358 26.75 5.77 -15.12
CA ALA A 358 28.12 5.35 -15.38
C ALA A 358 28.67 4.54 -14.18
N ALA A 359 29.14 3.33 -14.44
CA ALA A 359 29.68 2.44 -13.42
C ALA A 359 31.08 2.88 -12.94
N GLY A 360 31.74 3.77 -13.68
CA GLY A 360 33.03 4.35 -13.35
C GLY A 360 33.26 5.68 -14.08
N ALA A 361 34.32 6.39 -13.69
CA ALA A 361 34.71 7.63 -14.36
C ALA A 361 35.57 7.36 -15.61
N VAL A 362 35.47 8.24 -16.60
CA VAL A 362 36.34 8.26 -17.79
C VAL A 362 36.92 9.66 -17.95
N GLU A 363 38.23 9.79 -17.73
CA GLU A 363 38.92 11.08 -17.90
C GLU A 363 39.06 11.46 -19.37
N GLN A 364 39.19 12.76 -19.64
CA GLN A 364 39.47 13.25 -20.99
C GLN A 364 40.92 12.97 -21.37
N VAL A 365 41.15 12.52 -22.61
CA VAL A 365 42.50 12.40 -23.18
C VAL A 365 43.16 13.79 -23.14
N GLY A 366 44.22 13.92 -22.33
CA GLY A 366 44.99 15.15 -22.28
C GLY A 366 45.56 15.53 -23.65
N PHE A 367 45.67 16.82 -23.92
CA PHE A 367 46.13 17.37 -25.21
C PHE A 367 47.51 16.83 -25.68
N PHE A 368 48.28 16.21 -24.78
CA PHE A 368 49.62 15.67 -25.03
C PHE A 368 49.73 14.14 -25.17
N SER A 369 48.67 13.36 -24.98
CA SER A 369 48.73 11.90 -25.22
C SER A 369 48.49 11.48 -26.68
N ARG A 370 48.25 12.43 -27.60
CA ARG A 370 48.12 12.16 -29.04
C ARG A 370 49.45 12.03 -29.82
N VAL A 371 50.62 12.02 -29.17
CA VAL A 371 51.91 11.88 -29.86
C VAL A 371 52.59 10.51 -29.69
N VAL A 372 52.04 9.59 -28.89
CA VAL A 372 52.66 8.23 -28.74
C VAL A 372 51.83 7.12 -29.42
N GLY A 373 50.90 7.50 -30.30
CA GLY A 373 50.13 6.55 -31.13
C GLY A 373 50.63 6.36 -32.57
N SER A 374 51.68 7.07 -33.01
CA SER A 374 52.21 6.94 -34.38
C SER A 374 53.72 6.67 -34.48
N ILE A 375 54.37 6.25 -33.39
CA ILE A 375 55.80 5.86 -33.40
C ILE A 375 56.01 4.35 -33.17
N THR A 376 54.97 3.61 -32.75
CA THR A 376 55.01 2.14 -32.63
C THR A 376 54.50 1.37 -33.87
N GLU A 377 54.22 2.06 -34.98
CA GLU A 377 54.00 1.45 -36.31
C GLU A 377 55.19 1.64 -37.27
N HIS A 378 56.30 2.25 -36.82
CA HIS A 378 57.54 2.37 -37.61
C HIS A 378 58.76 1.70 -36.99
N LEU A 379 58.58 0.95 -35.88
CA LEU A 379 59.65 0.15 -35.26
C LEU A 379 59.40 -1.37 -35.33
N THR A 380 58.32 -1.81 -35.97
CA THR A 380 58.03 -3.24 -36.24
C THR A 380 58.25 -3.64 -37.71
N TRP A 381 58.70 -2.73 -38.58
CA TRP A 381 59.03 -3.02 -39.99
C TRP A 381 60.52 -3.26 -40.26
N GLN A 382 61.33 -3.59 -39.23
CA GLN A 382 62.76 -3.91 -39.44
C GLN A 382 63.28 -5.17 -38.73
N SER A 383 62.40 -6.05 -38.23
CA SER A 383 62.83 -7.31 -37.59
C SER A 383 62.22 -8.57 -38.21
N SER A 384 61.95 -8.58 -39.52
CA SER A 384 61.52 -9.78 -40.26
C SER A 384 62.48 -10.18 -41.40
N GLU A 385 63.79 -10.00 -41.21
CA GLU A 385 64.82 -10.72 -41.98
C GLU A 385 65.91 -11.18 -41.03
N SER A 386 65.81 -12.41 -40.52
CA SER A 386 66.89 -13.41 -40.51
C SER A 386 66.61 -14.56 -39.53
N GLN A 387 66.64 -15.77 -40.11
CA GLN A 387 66.69 -17.13 -39.57
C GLN A 387 65.38 -17.80 -39.17
#